data_AF-A0A1G5QMS3-F1
#
_entry.id   AF-A0A1G5QMS3-F1
#
_cell.length_a   1.000
_cell.length_b   1.000
_cell.length_c   1.000
_cell.angle_alpha   90.00
_cell.angle_beta   90.00
_cell.angle_gamma   90.00
#
_symmetry.space_group_name_H-M   'P 1'
#
loop_
_entity.id
_entity.type
_entity.pdbx_description
1 polymer ?
#
loop_
_entity_poly.entity_id
_entity_poly.type
_entity_poly.pdbx_seq_one_letter_code
_entity_poly.pdbx_strand_id
1 'polypeptide(L)'
;MTKVFSFNKNHRDLSAGYNSRLKAVNGVNGLPKSIAPGFPDLDNEFNQMGVTHVRLHDGFGIGDIDNYFQVDRKNNQDQMIINVPEEKKLAAKKLVADIANVRSIFPNAAIGMRNHDVNLALKDANYEMTDTYLRDVLNNKADVNPDNIQRQLFFRIGRSLDGGYEIPEDFDVYAALVKALVNRYGVNYASIGLPRKISYWEIWNEPDLMFFWNTDEPQKYYQLYEKVVRLIKAVDPDAKVGGAGISFSNHAGGHYIDGFFRYCRDNHVPLDFFSWHGYVDTGDPQNIIDMGNTIQKSLHTYGFTKTESICTEWNSTPFGSRNTFTKVQSPKNAAYIASSLIYMQYTKVDLAHYYRGDGLSFGLFNDQPNPKNPSVRNFCTYSAQSFGLFARILKTPYILSGQKDFSTGLTVLAAENKSGNKINILAANYKVDKGFSDGSVPPVPADLYRQYYLDTSRTLDQLTDTCSKNKWFGGVDPTTIQSNNAVLQKDPVQQLPEDSLLRPKTRDYTHSDQGVTVVIDHIGCKKVKVKAYRIQEGGSLAQITPPEVTNQISVSIDNNKLTLVDKGAKPSTVTLYSLELIHH
;
A
#
# COMPACT_ATOMS: atom_id res chain seq x y z
N MET A 1 -20.49 -30.89 3.99
CA MET A 1 -19.69 -30.75 5.23
C MET A 1 -18.83 -29.51 5.08
N THR A 2 -18.63 -28.74 6.14
CA THR A 2 -17.71 -27.57 6.17
C THR A 2 -16.27 -27.99 5.88
N LYS A 3 -15.45 -27.10 5.33
CA LYS A 3 -14.01 -27.35 5.15
C LYS A 3 -13.28 -27.28 6.49
N VAL A 4 -12.52 -28.32 6.83
CA VAL A 4 -11.78 -28.39 8.09
C VAL A 4 -10.37 -27.82 7.95
N PHE A 5 -9.96 -26.96 8.88
CA PHE A 5 -8.58 -26.49 9.07
C PHE A 5 -8.15 -26.84 10.49
N SER A 6 -7.04 -27.57 10.63
CA SER A 6 -6.55 -28.03 11.94
C SER A 6 -5.24 -27.34 12.31
N PHE A 7 -5.13 -26.90 13.56
CA PHE A 7 -3.96 -26.25 14.15
C PHE A 7 -3.58 -26.94 15.46
N ASN A 8 -2.30 -26.89 15.83
CA ASN A 8 -1.78 -27.43 17.07
C ASN A 8 -1.27 -26.30 17.97
N LYS A 9 -1.87 -26.13 19.16
CA LYS A 9 -1.50 -25.06 20.09
C LYS A 9 -0.07 -25.20 20.63
N ASN A 10 0.44 -26.42 20.75
CA ASN A 10 1.78 -26.68 21.31
C ASN A 10 2.91 -26.37 20.33
N HIS A 11 2.62 -26.13 19.05
CA HIS A 11 3.63 -25.90 18.03
C HIS A 11 3.39 -24.59 17.27
N ARG A 12 4.47 -23.85 17.03
CA ARG A 12 4.49 -22.66 16.20
C ARG A 12 4.87 -23.01 14.77
N ASP A 13 4.33 -22.29 13.78
CA ASP A 13 4.76 -22.44 12.40
C ASP A 13 6.04 -21.64 12.14
N LEU A 14 7.20 -22.31 12.21
CA LEU A 14 8.50 -21.67 11.98
C LEU A 14 8.75 -21.31 10.50
N SER A 15 7.94 -21.87 9.57
CA SER A 15 8.03 -21.57 8.14
C SER A 15 7.28 -20.29 7.72
N ALA A 16 6.46 -19.76 8.63
CA ALA A 16 5.63 -18.58 8.41
C ALA A 16 6.13 -17.39 9.24
N GLY A 17 5.74 -16.18 8.80
CA GLY A 17 6.11 -14.93 9.41
C GLY A 17 7.62 -14.71 9.47
N TYR A 18 8.07 -14.00 10.50
CA TYR A 18 9.46 -13.99 10.96
C TYR A 18 9.65 -15.10 12.00
N ASN A 19 9.88 -16.33 11.53
CA ASN A 19 10.06 -17.51 12.39
C ASN A 19 8.90 -17.68 13.40
N SER A 20 7.69 -17.83 12.86
CA SER A 20 6.36 -17.84 13.52
C SER A 20 5.79 -16.50 13.98
N ARG A 21 6.57 -15.42 14.01
CA ARG A 21 6.03 -14.11 14.38
C ARG A 21 5.36 -13.44 13.18
N LEU A 22 4.09 -13.09 13.30
CA LEU A 22 3.34 -12.35 12.28
C LEU A 22 4.11 -11.11 11.78
N LYS A 23 4.10 -10.94 10.46
CA LYS A 23 4.66 -9.77 9.77
C LYS A 23 3.59 -8.70 9.64
N ALA A 24 3.94 -7.47 10.03
CA ALA A 24 3.09 -6.30 9.89
C ALA A 24 3.12 -5.76 8.45
N VAL A 25 2.59 -6.55 7.51
CA VAL A 25 2.55 -6.24 6.06
C VAL A 25 1.33 -5.39 5.68
N ASN A 26 0.71 -4.71 6.64
CA ASN A 26 -0.49 -3.89 6.47
C ASN A 26 -0.17 -2.39 6.27
N GLY A 27 0.98 -2.07 5.66
CA GLY A 27 1.29 -0.72 5.23
C GLY A 27 0.41 -0.28 4.05
N VAL A 28 0.42 1.01 3.75
CA VAL A 28 -0.36 1.58 2.64
C VAL A 28 0.43 2.64 1.88
N ASN A 29 0.11 2.82 0.59
CA ASN A 29 0.34 4.07 -0.13
C ASN A 29 -0.82 5.04 0.18
N GLY A 30 -0.64 6.32 -0.11
CA GLY A 30 -1.64 7.35 0.20
C GLY A 30 -1.58 7.83 1.65
N LEU A 31 -2.04 9.06 1.87
CA LEU A 31 -1.84 9.77 3.14
C LEU A 31 -3.13 9.79 3.97
N PRO A 32 -3.05 9.77 5.32
CA PRO A 32 -4.22 9.94 6.19
C PRO A 32 -4.76 11.39 6.18
N LYS A 33 -4.21 12.26 5.34
CA LYS A 33 -4.55 13.68 5.26
C LYS A 33 -5.09 14.00 3.88
N SER A 34 -6.04 14.92 3.83
CA SER A 34 -6.58 15.46 2.60
C SER A 34 -5.44 16.02 1.76
N ILE A 35 -5.22 15.47 0.56
CA ILE A 35 -4.19 15.97 -0.35
C ILE A 35 -4.69 17.11 -1.23
N ALA A 36 -6.01 17.27 -1.41
CA ALA A 36 -6.59 18.33 -2.23
C ALA A 36 -8.07 18.56 -1.85
N PRO A 37 -8.69 19.67 -2.29
CA PRO A 37 -10.13 19.88 -2.15
C PRO A 37 -10.95 18.66 -2.59
N GLY A 38 -11.99 18.31 -1.83
CA GLY A 38 -12.85 17.15 -2.12
C GLY A 38 -12.41 15.83 -1.48
N PHE A 39 -11.18 15.73 -0.96
CA PHE A 39 -10.68 14.54 -0.26
C PHE A 39 -10.72 14.72 1.28
N PRO A 40 -11.03 13.66 2.05
CA PRO A 40 -11.17 13.72 3.50
C PRO A 40 -9.83 13.66 4.25
N ASP A 41 -9.84 14.06 5.51
CA ASP A 41 -8.84 13.65 6.50
C ASP A 41 -9.30 12.33 7.14
N LEU A 42 -8.39 11.38 7.35
CA LEU A 42 -8.67 9.97 7.67
C LEU A 42 -7.81 9.45 8.83
N ASP A 43 -7.31 10.32 9.72
CA ASP A 43 -6.43 9.91 10.82
C ASP A 43 -7.04 8.82 11.71
N ASN A 44 -8.31 8.98 12.06
CA ASN A 44 -9.03 8.04 12.93
C ASN A 44 -9.15 6.67 12.25
N GLU A 45 -9.52 6.65 10.98
CA GLU A 45 -9.67 5.46 10.18
C GLU A 45 -8.34 4.72 10.01
N PHE A 46 -7.24 5.43 9.71
CA PHE A 46 -5.90 4.85 9.64
C PHE A 46 -5.46 4.25 10.98
N ASN A 47 -5.78 4.92 12.09
CA ASN A 47 -5.48 4.41 13.43
C ASN A 47 -6.29 3.15 13.74
N GLN A 48 -7.58 3.12 13.41
CA GLN A 48 -8.42 1.92 13.59
C GLN A 48 -8.02 0.75 12.68
N MET A 49 -7.42 1.03 11.51
CA MET A 49 -6.80 0.04 10.63
C MET A 49 -5.43 -0.46 11.11
N GLY A 50 -4.88 0.12 12.19
CA GLY A 50 -3.57 -0.25 12.72
C GLY A 50 -2.40 0.05 11.77
N VAL A 51 -2.55 1.06 10.89
CA VAL A 51 -1.53 1.41 9.90
C VAL A 51 -0.35 2.09 10.58
N THR A 52 0.80 1.43 10.52
CA THR A 52 2.08 1.96 11.04
C THR A 52 3.01 2.43 9.94
N HIS A 53 2.93 1.87 8.73
CA HIS A 53 3.84 2.18 7.62
C HIS A 53 3.07 2.85 6.49
N VAL A 54 3.53 4.03 6.09
CA VAL A 54 2.95 4.81 5.00
C VAL A 54 4.04 5.13 3.98
N ARG A 55 3.84 4.71 2.73
CA ARG A 55 4.72 5.04 1.61
C ARG A 55 4.30 6.35 0.96
N LEU A 56 5.25 7.27 0.81
CA LEU A 56 5.07 8.59 0.18
C LEU A 56 5.09 8.47 -1.35
N HIS A 57 4.04 7.88 -1.89
CA HIS A 57 3.85 7.73 -3.33
C HIS A 57 2.49 8.30 -3.75
N ASP A 58 2.46 8.97 -4.91
CA ASP A 58 1.32 9.72 -5.43
C ASP A 58 0.70 10.69 -4.41
N GLY A 59 1.58 11.49 -3.81
CA GLY A 59 1.22 12.64 -2.97
C GLY A 59 0.86 13.90 -3.76
N PHE A 60 1.00 13.85 -5.10
CA PHE A 60 0.72 14.96 -6.03
C PHE A 60 1.41 16.25 -5.57
N GLY A 61 2.74 16.19 -5.53
CA GLY A 61 3.65 17.26 -5.10
C GLY A 61 4.19 17.07 -3.68
N ILE A 62 3.39 16.52 -2.76
CA ILE A 62 3.89 16.22 -1.40
C ILE A 62 4.90 15.07 -1.46
N GLY A 63 6.15 15.35 -1.10
CA GLY A 63 7.24 14.38 -1.18
C GLY A 63 7.84 14.18 -2.57
N ASP A 64 7.33 14.85 -3.61
CA ASP A 64 7.90 14.76 -4.96
C ASP A 64 9.05 15.76 -5.15
N ILE A 65 10.05 15.35 -5.92
CA ILE A 65 11.26 16.15 -6.13
C ILE A 65 11.03 17.25 -7.15
N ASP A 66 10.60 16.89 -8.35
CA ASP A 66 10.65 17.75 -9.54
C ASP A 66 9.49 17.49 -10.51
N ASN A 67 8.24 17.42 -10.02
CA ASN A 67 7.11 17.24 -10.93
C ASN A 67 7.02 18.39 -11.94
N TYR A 68 6.49 18.07 -13.13
CA TYR A 68 6.10 19.02 -14.17
C TYR A 68 4.84 18.53 -14.88
N PHE A 69 3.73 18.49 -14.15
CA PHE A 69 2.42 18.22 -14.72
C PHE A 69 2.10 19.22 -15.83
N GLN A 70 1.60 18.72 -16.96
CA GLN A 70 1.14 19.54 -18.08
C GLN A 70 -0.30 19.17 -18.44
N VAL A 71 -1.14 20.18 -18.59
CA VAL A 71 -2.59 20.00 -18.81
C VAL A 71 -2.87 19.34 -20.17
N ASP A 72 -2.02 19.62 -21.16
CA ASP A 72 -2.13 19.19 -22.55
C ASP A 72 -1.33 17.91 -22.87
N ARG A 73 -0.71 17.28 -21.87
CA ARG A 73 -0.06 15.97 -22.04
C ARG A 73 -1.09 14.92 -22.49
N LYS A 74 -0.80 14.25 -23.60
CA LYS A 74 -1.73 13.37 -24.33
C LYS A 74 -1.96 12.00 -23.68
N ASN A 75 -1.01 11.52 -22.87
CA ASN A 75 -0.99 10.15 -22.32
C ASN A 75 -1.11 10.11 -20.79
N ASN A 76 -1.77 11.09 -20.17
CA ASN A 76 -2.01 11.05 -18.74
C ASN A 76 -2.98 9.91 -18.38
N GLN A 77 -2.72 9.28 -17.25
CA GLN A 77 -3.65 8.31 -16.67
C GLN A 77 -4.83 9.01 -15.97
N ASP A 78 -4.66 10.28 -15.61
CA ASP A 78 -5.70 11.15 -15.04
C ASP A 78 -6.32 10.52 -13.77
N GLN A 79 -5.53 9.74 -13.02
CA GLN A 79 -6.04 8.87 -11.97
C GLN A 79 -6.81 9.63 -10.88
N MET A 80 -6.37 10.85 -10.55
CA MET A 80 -7.03 11.70 -9.55
C MET A 80 -8.39 12.25 -10.02
N ILE A 81 -8.67 12.22 -11.32
CA ILE A 81 -9.84 12.88 -11.93
C ILE A 81 -10.81 11.94 -12.66
N ILE A 82 -10.56 10.62 -12.66
CA ILE A 82 -11.47 9.63 -13.30
C ILE A 82 -12.91 9.72 -12.75
N ASN A 83 -13.07 10.00 -11.45
CA ASN A 83 -14.36 10.13 -10.77
C ASN A 83 -14.98 11.53 -10.88
N VAL A 84 -14.25 12.51 -11.44
CA VAL A 84 -14.78 13.86 -11.66
C VAL A 84 -15.80 13.81 -12.81
N PRO A 85 -16.94 14.53 -12.70
CA PRO A 85 -17.89 14.68 -13.80
C PRO A 85 -17.21 15.17 -15.08
N GLU A 86 -17.63 14.65 -16.24
CA GLU A 86 -16.94 14.89 -17.52
C GLU A 86 -16.83 16.39 -17.85
N GLU A 87 -17.88 17.17 -17.58
CA GLU A 87 -17.92 18.61 -17.81
C GLU A 87 -16.93 19.40 -16.94
N LYS A 88 -16.40 18.79 -15.87
CA LYS A 88 -15.44 19.39 -14.93
C LYS A 88 -14.02 18.87 -15.10
N LYS A 89 -13.78 17.84 -15.92
CA LYS A 89 -12.46 17.21 -16.04
C LYS A 89 -11.36 18.16 -16.50
N LEU A 90 -11.64 19.09 -17.41
CA LEU A 90 -10.63 20.06 -17.85
C LEU A 90 -10.18 20.98 -16.71
N ALA A 91 -11.14 21.48 -15.91
CA ALA A 91 -10.85 22.27 -14.72
C ALA A 91 -10.10 21.45 -13.67
N ALA A 92 -10.48 20.18 -13.49
CA ALA A 92 -9.79 19.26 -12.60
C ALA A 92 -8.34 19.05 -13.02
N LYS A 93 -8.08 18.80 -14.31
CA LYS A 93 -6.75 18.57 -14.85
C LYS A 93 -5.84 19.78 -14.64
N LYS A 94 -6.38 21.00 -14.86
CA LYS A 94 -5.68 22.26 -14.55
C LYS A 94 -5.34 22.35 -13.05
N LEU A 95 -6.33 22.10 -12.18
CA LEU A 95 -6.14 22.20 -10.74
C LEU A 95 -5.13 21.17 -10.19
N VAL A 96 -5.15 19.93 -10.69
CA VAL A 96 -4.14 18.91 -10.32
C VAL A 96 -2.76 19.37 -10.74
N ALA A 97 -2.60 19.83 -11.99
CA ALA A 97 -1.31 20.28 -12.48
C ALA A 97 -0.76 21.46 -11.66
N ASP A 98 -1.62 22.43 -11.35
CA ASP A 98 -1.28 23.58 -10.52
C ASP A 98 -0.81 23.15 -9.13
N ILE A 99 -1.63 22.36 -8.42
CA ILE A 99 -1.34 21.89 -7.06
C ILE A 99 -0.04 21.07 -7.03
N ALA A 100 0.12 20.12 -7.94
CA ALA A 100 1.27 19.21 -7.93
C ALA A 100 2.59 19.91 -8.28
N ASN A 101 2.55 20.90 -9.17
CA ASN A 101 3.74 21.66 -9.56
C ASN A 101 4.17 22.64 -8.46
N VAL A 102 3.26 23.40 -7.84
CA VAL A 102 3.63 24.35 -6.77
C VAL A 102 4.12 23.65 -5.51
N ARG A 103 3.72 22.40 -5.29
CA ARG A 103 4.13 21.60 -4.13
C ARG A 103 5.42 20.82 -4.30
N SER A 104 5.96 20.73 -5.52
CA SER A 104 7.24 20.05 -5.74
C SER A 104 8.32 20.67 -4.89
N ILE A 105 9.15 19.84 -4.24
CA ILE A 105 10.11 20.34 -3.25
C ILE A 105 11.16 21.23 -3.91
N PHE A 106 11.59 20.90 -5.13
CA PHE A 106 12.61 21.66 -5.84
C PHE A 106 12.02 22.26 -7.12
N PRO A 107 11.50 23.49 -7.08
CA PRO A 107 10.84 24.11 -8.24
C PRO A 107 11.80 24.42 -9.39
N ASN A 108 13.12 24.39 -9.15
CA ASN A 108 14.16 24.69 -10.14
C ASN A 108 15.01 23.46 -10.49
N ALA A 109 14.60 22.25 -10.09
CA ALA A 109 15.37 21.03 -10.31
C ALA A 109 15.66 20.76 -11.79
N ALA A 110 14.64 20.83 -12.67
CA ALA A 110 14.86 20.50 -14.08
C ALA A 110 15.79 21.51 -14.78
N ILE A 111 15.60 22.81 -14.53
CA ILE A 111 16.49 23.83 -15.08
C ILE A 111 17.91 23.72 -14.50
N GLY A 112 18.06 23.37 -13.23
CA GLY A 112 19.37 23.11 -12.62
C GLY A 112 20.08 21.92 -13.25
N MET A 113 19.37 20.80 -13.46
CA MET A 113 19.90 19.62 -14.15
C MET A 113 20.34 19.95 -15.57
N ARG A 114 19.53 20.69 -16.35
CA ARG A 114 19.90 21.13 -17.71
C ARG A 114 21.16 21.97 -17.78
N ASN A 115 21.43 22.75 -16.73
CA ASN A 115 22.59 23.63 -16.67
C ASN A 115 23.76 23.03 -15.87
N HIS A 116 23.66 21.77 -15.42
CA HIS A 116 24.63 21.13 -14.54
C HIS A 116 24.93 21.97 -13.27
N ASP A 117 23.92 22.67 -12.75
CA ASP A 117 24.05 23.62 -11.64
C ASP A 117 23.20 23.19 -10.44
N VAL A 118 23.87 22.63 -9.44
CA VAL A 118 23.27 22.20 -8.17
C VAL A 118 22.69 23.37 -7.38
N ASN A 119 23.33 24.55 -7.42
CA ASN A 119 22.84 25.71 -6.67
C ASN A 119 21.54 26.24 -7.28
N LEU A 120 21.47 26.27 -8.62
CA LEU A 120 20.23 26.58 -9.32
C LEU A 120 19.14 25.55 -9.00
N ALA A 121 19.48 24.26 -9.00
CA ALA A 121 18.53 23.19 -8.69
C ALA A 121 17.93 23.31 -7.27
N LEU A 122 18.76 23.70 -6.29
CA LEU A 122 18.35 23.88 -4.89
C LEU A 122 17.69 25.22 -4.60
N LYS A 123 17.75 26.17 -5.53
CA LYS A 123 17.23 27.52 -5.34
C LYS A 123 15.73 27.48 -5.07
N ASP A 124 15.30 28.24 -4.05
CA ASP A 124 13.89 28.41 -3.66
C ASP A 124 13.19 27.08 -3.28
N ALA A 125 13.94 26.10 -2.76
CA ALA A 125 13.39 24.82 -2.32
C ALA A 125 12.18 25.00 -1.36
N ASN A 126 11.04 24.45 -1.76
CA ASN A 126 9.74 24.61 -1.10
C ASN A 126 9.46 23.49 -0.10
N TYR A 127 10.23 23.45 0.99
CA TYR A 127 10.12 22.38 2.00
C TYR A 127 8.83 22.44 2.82
N GLU A 128 8.30 23.64 3.09
CA GLU A 128 7.29 23.86 4.14
C GLU A 128 6.00 23.04 3.91
N MET A 129 5.60 22.89 2.65
CA MET A 129 4.42 22.11 2.28
C MET A 129 4.62 20.63 2.64
N THR A 130 5.74 20.03 2.24
CA THR A 130 6.06 18.63 2.57
C THR A 130 6.27 18.48 4.07
N ASP A 131 7.10 19.31 4.70
CA ASP A 131 7.39 19.31 6.13
C ASP A 131 6.12 19.27 7.00
N THR A 132 5.14 20.12 6.67
CA THR A 132 3.87 20.18 7.41
C THR A 132 3.10 18.87 7.33
N TYR A 133 3.00 18.26 6.13
CA TYR A 133 2.36 16.96 5.97
C TYR A 133 3.11 15.87 6.75
N LEU A 134 4.44 15.82 6.66
CA LEU A 134 5.24 14.81 7.35
C LEU A 134 5.10 14.94 8.87
N ARG A 135 5.13 16.18 9.40
CA ARG A 135 4.88 16.46 10.82
C ARG A 135 3.52 15.96 11.26
N ASP A 136 2.46 16.31 10.52
CA ASP A 136 1.10 15.95 10.91
C ASP A 136 0.87 14.42 10.86
N VAL A 137 1.37 13.75 9.81
CA VAL A 137 1.30 12.29 9.69
C VAL A 137 2.07 11.59 10.81
N LEU A 138 3.30 12.01 11.10
CA LEU A 138 4.15 11.38 12.11
C LEU A 138 3.71 11.71 13.55
N ASN A 139 3.26 12.94 13.83
CA ASN A 139 2.78 13.30 15.16
C ASN A 139 1.53 12.51 15.53
N ASN A 140 0.67 12.22 14.56
CA ASN A 140 -0.55 11.39 14.68
C ASN A 140 -1.42 11.79 15.88
N LYS A 141 -2.47 12.58 15.61
CA LYS A 141 -3.26 13.25 16.65
C LYS A 141 -3.74 12.31 17.76
N ALA A 142 -3.42 12.66 19.00
CA ALA A 142 -3.66 11.81 20.18
C ALA A 142 -5.15 11.60 20.48
N ASP A 143 -6.01 12.57 20.15
CA ASP A 143 -7.46 12.52 20.35
C ASP A 143 -8.15 11.38 19.57
N VAL A 144 -7.59 11.02 18.42
CA VAL A 144 -8.06 9.92 17.56
C VAL A 144 -7.06 8.75 17.50
N ASN A 145 -6.08 8.70 18.41
CA ASN A 145 -5.03 7.66 18.47
C ASN A 145 -4.90 7.03 19.87
N PRO A 146 -5.96 6.36 20.39
CA PRO A 146 -5.95 5.80 21.74
C PRO A 146 -4.92 4.67 21.93
N ASP A 147 -4.53 3.99 20.86
CA ASP A 147 -3.54 2.91 20.86
C ASP A 147 -2.08 3.43 20.69
N ASN A 148 -1.87 4.75 20.67
CA ASN A 148 -0.57 5.42 20.53
C ASN A 148 0.27 4.90 19.34
N ILE A 149 -0.39 4.67 18.20
CA ILE A 149 0.24 4.17 16.97
C ILE A 149 1.28 5.18 16.50
N GLN A 150 2.54 4.71 16.42
CA GLN A 150 3.65 5.48 15.88
C GLN A 150 3.80 5.17 14.39
N ARG A 151 3.45 6.15 13.54
CA ARG A 151 3.64 6.02 12.09
C ARG A 151 5.11 6.14 11.72
N GLN A 152 5.49 5.40 10.69
CA GLN A 152 6.76 5.45 9.99
C GLN A 152 6.49 5.78 8.52
N LEU A 153 7.38 6.57 7.94
CA LEU A 153 7.31 6.99 6.56
C LEU A 153 8.38 6.26 5.75
N PHE A 154 7.95 5.74 4.61
CA PHE A 154 8.78 5.16 3.58
C PHE A 154 8.83 6.17 2.42
N PHE A 155 9.95 6.87 2.26
CA PHE A 155 10.05 7.99 1.32
C PHE A 155 10.46 7.49 -0.05
N ARG A 156 9.55 7.56 -1.02
CA ARG A 156 9.84 7.27 -2.43
C ARG A 156 10.35 8.54 -3.11
N ILE A 157 11.59 8.48 -3.57
CA ILE A 157 12.29 9.50 -4.34
C ILE A 157 11.81 9.43 -5.79
N GLY A 158 11.22 10.50 -6.31
CA GLY A 158 10.78 10.56 -7.70
C GLY A 158 9.66 11.57 -7.93
N ARG A 159 8.84 11.27 -8.94
CA ARG A 159 7.64 12.04 -9.32
C ARG A 159 6.38 11.22 -9.12
N SER A 160 5.27 11.90 -8.84
CA SER A 160 3.94 11.26 -8.84
C SER A 160 3.58 10.82 -10.26
N LEU A 161 2.64 9.90 -10.37
CA LEU A 161 1.95 9.60 -11.62
C LEU A 161 1.47 10.88 -12.32
N ASP A 162 1.66 10.96 -13.64
CA ASP A 162 1.41 12.13 -14.50
C ASP A 162 2.32 13.35 -14.23
N GLY A 163 3.25 13.25 -13.28
CA GLY A 163 4.25 14.27 -12.95
C GLY A 163 5.43 14.33 -13.91
N GLY A 164 5.48 13.43 -14.89
CA GLY A 164 6.50 13.37 -15.92
C GLY A 164 7.31 12.06 -15.92
N TYR A 165 7.62 11.55 -17.11
CA TYR A 165 8.24 10.23 -17.30
C TYR A 165 9.64 10.29 -17.93
N GLU A 166 10.09 11.48 -18.29
CA GLU A 166 11.44 11.71 -18.78
C GLU A 166 12.44 11.46 -17.65
N ILE A 167 13.53 10.74 -17.92
CA ILE A 167 14.56 10.49 -16.89
C ILE A 167 15.22 11.82 -16.46
N PRO A 168 15.74 11.93 -15.22
CA PRO A 168 16.50 13.12 -14.80
C PRO A 168 17.65 13.43 -15.77
N GLU A 169 17.79 14.69 -16.20
CA GLU A 169 18.76 15.10 -17.23
C GLU A 169 20.22 15.07 -16.72
N ASP A 170 20.41 15.19 -15.41
CA ASP A 170 21.70 15.10 -14.73
C ASP A 170 21.55 14.33 -13.40
N PHE A 171 22.14 13.13 -13.33
CA PHE A 171 22.06 12.26 -12.16
C PHE A 171 22.89 12.75 -10.97
N ASP A 172 23.97 13.52 -11.18
CA ASP A 172 24.77 14.08 -10.09
C ASP A 172 24.03 15.23 -9.42
N VAL A 173 23.41 16.11 -10.20
CA VAL A 173 22.53 17.16 -9.67
C VAL A 173 21.32 16.54 -8.96
N TYR A 174 20.67 15.54 -9.57
CA TYR A 174 19.55 14.84 -8.94
C TYR A 174 19.95 14.19 -7.60
N ALA A 175 21.10 13.52 -7.56
CA ALA A 175 21.61 12.90 -6.34
C ALA A 175 21.93 13.95 -5.25
N ALA A 176 22.36 15.16 -5.62
CA ALA A 176 22.52 16.27 -4.68
C ALA A 176 21.19 16.77 -4.09
N LEU A 177 20.12 16.81 -4.88
CA LEU A 177 18.77 17.11 -4.39
C LEU A 177 18.31 16.05 -3.37
N VAL A 178 18.49 14.77 -3.69
CA VAL A 178 18.18 13.67 -2.76
C VAL A 178 19.00 13.76 -1.48
N LYS A 179 20.30 14.07 -1.59
CA LYS A 179 21.17 14.33 -0.44
C LYS A 179 20.61 15.43 0.47
N ALA A 180 20.04 16.50 -0.08
CA ALA A 180 19.41 17.55 0.70
C ALA A 180 18.16 17.03 1.46
N LEU A 181 17.35 16.19 0.83
CA LEU A 181 16.19 15.55 1.49
C LEU A 181 16.61 14.61 2.61
N VAL A 182 17.64 13.77 2.41
CA VAL A 182 18.15 12.86 3.45
C VAL A 182 18.74 13.62 4.61
N ASN A 183 19.50 14.69 4.35
CA ASN A 183 19.98 15.58 5.40
C ASN A 183 18.82 16.18 6.20
N ARG A 184 17.74 16.60 5.54
CA ARG A 184 16.60 17.25 6.20
C ARG A 184 15.73 16.27 6.99
N TYR A 185 15.33 15.15 6.38
CA TYR A 185 14.32 14.23 6.93
C TYR A 185 14.90 12.98 7.58
N GLY A 186 16.15 12.60 7.27
CA GLY A 186 16.86 11.47 7.86
C GLY A 186 17.76 11.89 9.03
N VAL A 187 18.57 12.94 8.83
CA VAL A 187 19.58 13.38 9.81
C VAL A 187 19.06 14.50 10.72
N ASN A 188 18.59 15.60 10.14
CA ASN A 188 18.19 16.81 10.87
C ASN A 188 16.67 16.88 11.14
N TYR A 189 15.97 15.76 11.07
CA TYR A 189 14.51 15.70 11.17
C TYR A 189 13.95 16.40 12.41
N ALA A 190 14.67 16.33 13.54
CA ALA A 190 14.25 16.97 14.79
C ALA A 190 14.27 18.50 14.70
N SER A 191 15.20 19.10 13.92
CA SER A 191 15.30 20.57 13.81
C SER A 191 14.14 21.18 13.03
N ILE A 192 13.43 20.38 12.24
CA ILE A 192 12.22 20.79 11.50
C ILE A 192 10.94 20.29 12.18
N GLY A 193 11.04 19.76 13.40
CA GLY A 193 9.92 19.35 14.22
C GLY A 193 9.31 17.99 13.89
N LEU A 194 10.00 17.13 13.12
CA LEU A 194 9.55 15.74 12.96
C LEU A 194 9.85 14.96 14.25
N PRO A 195 8.91 14.14 14.76
CA PRO A 195 9.12 13.38 15.98
C PRO A 195 10.07 12.18 15.78
N ARG A 196 10.29 11.74 14.53
CA ARG A 196 11.10 10.57 14.15
C ARG A 196 11.77 10.79 12.80
N LYS A 197 12.94 10.18 12.59
CA LYS A 197 13.64 10.18 11.28
C LYS A 197 12.92 9.34 10.25
N ILE A 198 13.05 9.73 8.99
CA ILE A 198 12.75 8.88 7.85
C ILE A 198 13.95 7.97 7.60
N SER A 199 13.71 6.67 7.67
CA SER A 199 14.77 5.65 7.58
C SER A 199 14.79 4.92 6.24
N TYR A 200 13.67 4.87 5.53
CA TYR A 200 13.55 4.16 4.26
C TYR A 200 13.49 5.13 3.09
N TRP A 201 14.38 4.94 2.13
CA TRP A 201 14.53 5.75 0.92
C TRP A 201 14.50 4.83 -0.30
N GLU A 202 13.38 4.86 -1.03
CA GLU A 202 13.21 4.10 -2.27
C GLU A 202 13.51 4.98 -3.47
N ILE A 203 14.36 4.48 -4.36
CA ILE A 203 14.81 5.22 -5.52
C ILE A 203 13.95 4.86 -6.74
N TRP A 204 13.18 5.86 -7.18
CA TRP A 204 12.27 5.80 -8.32
C TRP A 204 11.06 4.87 -8.13
N ASN A 205 10.26 4.73 -9.18
CA ASN A 205 9.10 3.85 -9.27
C ASN A 205 9.03 3.26 -10.68
N GLU A 206 8.93 1.93 -10.78
CA GLU A 206 8.65 1.19 -12.03
C GLU A 206 9.53 1.59 -13.22
N PRO A 207 10.87 1.59 -13.10
CA PRO A 207 11.73 1.91 -14.25
C PRO A 207 11.65 0.88 -15.38
N ASP A 208 11.04 -0.27 -15.12
CA ASP A 208 10.69 -1.30 -16.10
C ASP A 208 9.46 -0.95 -16.94
N LEU A 209 8.75 0.15 -16.64
CA LEU A 209 7.71 0.73 -17.48
C LEU A 209 8.19 2.02 -18.15
N MET A 210 8.19 2.05 -19.49
CA MET A 210 8.66 3.23 -20.27
C MET A 210 7.86 4.50 -20.01
N PHE A 211 6.63 4.35 -19.50
CA PHE A 211 5.80 5.48 -19.09
C PHE A 211 6.15 6.03 -17.69
N PHE A 212 7.04 5.40 -16.92
CA PHE A 212 7.67 5.97 -15.72
C PHE A 212 9.17 6.22 -15.87
N TRP A 213 9.79 5.63 -16.89
CA TRP A 213 11.22 5.77 -17.18
C TRP A 213 11.45 5.71 -18.68
N ASN A 214 11.35 6.87 -19.34
CA ASN A 214 11.23 6.98 -20.79
C ASN A 214 12.55 6.73 -21.56
N THR A 215 13.09 5.53 -21.44
CA THR A 215 14.31 5.03 -22.11
C THR A 215 14.37 3.50 -22.00
N ASP A 216 14.67 2.80 -23.08
CA ASP A 216 14.84 1.35 -23.14
C ASP A 216 16.22 0.86 -22.65
N GLU A 217 16.92 1.69 -21.86
CA GLU A 217 18.27 1.46 -21.37
C GLU A 217 18.28 1.24 -19.84
N PRO A 218 18.12 0.00 -19.35
CA PRO A 218 18.12 -0.32 -17.92
C PRO A 218 19.35 0.19 -17.17
N GLN A 219 20.50 0.27 -17.84
CA GLN A 219 21.77 0.76 -17.29
C GLN A 219 21.67 2.19 -16.80
N LYS A 220 20.82 3.04 -17.40
CA LYS A 220 20.60 4.40 -16.90
C LYS A 220 19.95 4.39 -15.52
N TYR A 221 19.02 3.48 -15.26
CA TYR A 221 18.46 3.33 -13.92
C TYR A 221 19.53 2.88 -12.92
N TYR A 222 20.41 1.94 -13.31
CA TYR A 222 21.49 1.47 -12.44
C TYR A 222 22.45 2.61 -12.05
N GLN A 223 22.80 3.47 -13.01
CA GLN A 223 23.64 4.65 -12.80
C GLN A 223 22.99 5.67 -11.86
N LEU A 224 21.69 5.96 -12.07
CA LEU A 224 20.93 6.83 -11.16
C LEU A 224 20.92 6.25 -9.75
N TYR A 225 20.56 4.97 -9.62
CA TYR A 225 20.49 4.26 -8.34
C TYR A 225 21.82 4.34 -7.59
N GLU A 226 22.93 4.01 -8.26
CA GLU A 226 24.25 4.03 -7.65
C GLU A 226 24.64 5.42 -7.14
N LYS A 227 24.52 6.46 -7.98
CA LYS A 227 24.89 7.84 -7.61
C LYS A 227 24.09 8.32 -6.39
N VAL A 228 22.77 8.09 -6.42
CA VAL A 228 21.88 8.48 -5.32
C VAL A 228 22.23 7.71 -4.05
N VAL A 229 22.29 6.39 -4.10
CA VAL A 229 22.52 5.55 -2.92
C VAL A 229 23.87 5.82 -2.26
N ARG A 230 24.94 6.00 -3.04
CA ARG A 230 26.26 6.33 -2.48
C ARG A 230 26.23 7.66 -1.72
N LEU A 231 25.52 8.67 -2.24
CA LEU A 231 25.36 9.95 -1.53
C LEU A 231 24.48 9.83 -0.29
N ILE A 232 23.41 9.05 -0.34
CA ILE A 232 22.56 8.78 0.85
C ILE A 232 23.42 8.14 1.95
N LYS A 233 24.14 7.07 1.63
CA LYS A 233 24.98 6.35 2.60
C LYS A 233 26.15 7.18 3.12
N ALA A 234 26.64 8.15 2.36
CA ALA A 234 27.66 9.09 2.82
C ALA A 234 27.12 10.09 3.86
N VAL A 235 25.83 10.41 3.80
CA VAL A 235 25.16 11.35 4.72
C VAL A 235 24.55 10.65 5.94
N ASP A 236 23.88 9.54 5.71
CA ASP A 236 23.19 8.73 6.73
C ASP A 236 23.54 7.26 6.49
N PRO A 237 24.64 6.75 7.07
CA PRO A 237 25.06 5.36 6.91
C PRO A 237 23.98 4.33 7.34
N ASP A 238 23.13 4.72 8.28
CA ASP A 238 22.04 3.91 8.84
C ASP A 238 20.75 3.97 8.00
N ALA A 239 20.67 4.85 7.00
CA ALA A 239 19.52 4.91 6.09
C ALA A 239 19.37 3.58 5.34
N LYS A 240 18.14 3.04 5.29
CA LYS A 240 17.77 1.91 4.45
C LYS A 240 17.50 2.42 3.05
N VAL A 241 18.27 1.93 2.08
CA VAL A 241 18.14 2.32 0.67
C VAL A 241 17.79 1.12 -0.21
N GLY A 242 16.98 1.38 -1.23
CA GLY A 242 16.45 0.33 -2.08
C GLY A 242 15.66 0.87 -3.26
N GLY A 243 15.15 -0.05 -4.07
CA GLY A 243 14.47 0.21 -5.33
C GLY A 243 14.09 -1.13 -5.97
N ALA A 244 13.37 -1.17 -7.08
CA ALA A 244 12.98 -0.04 -7.92
C ALA A 244 11.46 0.21 -7.95
N GLY A 245 10.72 -0.50 -7.11
CA GLY A 245 9.27 -0.62 -7.25
C GLY A 245 8.95 -1.24 -8.61
N ILE A 246 9.59 -2.35 -8.98
CA ILE A 246 9.40 -2.95 -10.31
C ILE A 246 7.97 -3.45 -10.52
N SER A 247 7.41 -3.24 -11.73
CA SER A 247 6.07 -3.71 -12.09
C SER A 247 6.04 -5.22 -12.39
N PHE A 248 7.05 -5.73 -13.11
CA PHE A 248 7.09 -7.10 -13.61
C PHE A 248 7.82 -8.04 -12.64
N SER A 249 7.29 -8.15 -11.42
CA SER A 249 7.90 -8.84 -10.26
C SER A 249 8.13 -10.35 -10.42
N ASN A 250 7.58 -10.96 -11.46
CA ASN A 250 7.77 -12.38 -11.80
C ASN A 250 8.77 -12.62 -12.95
N HIS A 251 9.44 -11.59 -13.46
CA HIS A 251 10.38 -11.67 -14.58
C HIS A 251 11.81 -12.02 -14.13
N ALA A 252 12.00 -13.19 -13.51
CA ALA A 252 13.35 -13.68 -13.19
C ALA A 252 14.22 -13.78 -14.45
N GLY A 253 15.48 -13.39 -14.32
CA GLY A 253 16.42 -13.28 -15.44
C GLY A 253 16.35 -11.94 -16.18
N GLY A 254 15.32 -11.12 -15.92
CA GLY A 254 15.12 -9.82 -16.56
C GLY A 254 16.11 -8.75 -16.10
N HIS A 255 16.14 -7.65 -16.85
CA HIS A 255 17.09 -6.55 -16.61
C HIS A 255 16.88 -5.87 -15.25
N TYR A 256 15.64 -5.65 -14.82
CA TYR A 256 15.35 -4.88 -13.60
C TYR A 256 15.34 -5.71 -12.31
N ILE A 257 15.48 -7.05 -12.40
CA ILE A 257 15.71 -7.94 -11.25
C ILE A 257 17.15 -8.45 -11.28
N ASP A 258 17.42 -9.44 -12.13
CA ASP A 258 18.69 -10.15 -12.17
C ASP A 258 19.84 -9.28 -12.69
N GLY A 259 19.57 -8.47 -13.72
CA GLY A 259 20.54 -7.49 -14.25
C GLY A 259 20.92 -6.44 -13.21
N PHE A 260 19.93 -5.89 -12.50
CA PHE A 260 20.13 -4.93 -11.43
C PHE A 260 20.90 -5.51 -10.25
N PHE A 261 20.53 -6.71 -9.77
CA PHE A 261 21.26 -7.39 -8.70
C PHE A 261 22.70 -7.70 -9.08
N ARG A 262 22.94 -8.15 -10.31
CA ARG A 262 24.30 -8.33 -10.84
C ARG A 262 25.09 -7.03 -10.81
N TYR A 263 24.49 -5.93 -11.28
CA TYR A 263 25.13 -4.61 -11.27
C TYR A 263 25.51 -4.19 -9.84
N CYS A 264 24.57 -4.27 -8.90
CA CYS A 264 24.82 -3.88 -7.51
C CYS A 264 25.91 -4.74 -6.86
N ARG A 265 25.91 -6.06 -7.12
CA ARG A 265 26.95 -6.97 -6.62
C ARG A 265 28.32 -6.62 -7.19
N ASP A 266 28.43 -6.52 -8.51
CA ASP A 266 29.71 -6.35 -9.21
C ASP A 266 30.33 -4.98 -8.94
N ASN A 267 29.51 -3.95 -8.74
CA ASN A 267 29.95 -2.58 -8.44
C ASN A 267 29.92 -2.23 -6.94
N HIS A 268 29.59 -3.18 -6.05
CA HIS A 268 29.47 -2.95 -4.61
C HIS A 268 28.55 -1.77 -4.26
N VAL A 269 27.39 -1.71 -4.92
CA VAL A 269 26.35 -0.72 -4.64
C VAL A 269 25.50 -1.22 -3.47
N PRO A 270 25.32 -0.43 -2.40
CA PRO A 270 24.46 -0.81 -1.27
C PRO A 270 23.03 -1.11 -1.70
N LEU A 271 22.45 -2.19 -1.18
CA LEU A 271 21.06 -2.60 -1.41
C LEU A 271 20.49 -3.18 -0.11
N ASP A 272 19.91 -2.32 0.74
CA ASP A 272 19.34 -2.75 2.02
C ASP A 272 17.98 -3.42 1.85
N PHE A 273 17.21 -2.97 0.86
CA PHE A 273 15.96 -3.60 0.45
C PHE A 273 15.80 -3.56 -1.07
N PHE A 274 15.07 -4.54 -1.61
CA PHE A 274 14.56 -4.51 -2.97
C PHE A 274 13.04 -4.35 -2.95
N SER A 275 12.52 -3.43 -3.75
CA SER A 275 11.10 -3.12 -3.83
C SER A 275 10.49 -3.51 -5.16
N TRP A 276 9.26 -4.00 -5.10
CA TRP A 276 8.54 -4.61 -6.21
C TRP A 276 7.02 -4.49 -6.03
N HIS A 277 6.25 -4.60 -7.11
CA HIS A 277 4.80 -4.43 -7.10
C HIS A 277 4.06 -5.77 -7.30
N GLY A 278 3.02 -5.98 -6.50
CA GLY A 278 2.27 -7.22 -6.38
C GLY A 278 0.85 -7.14 -6.95
N TYR A 279 0.65 -6.42 -8.05
CA TYR A 279 -0.64 -6.42 -8.74
C TYR A 279 -0.87 -7.76 -9.44
N VAL A 280 -2.06 -8.35 -9.29
CA VAL A 280 -2.35 -9.67 -9.84
C VAL A 280 -3.46 -9.63 -10.89
N ASP A 281 -3.05 -9.57 -12.16
CA ASP A 281 -3.93 -9.59 -13.34
C ASP A 281 -4.75 -10.88 -13.50
N THR A 282 -4.28 -11.99 -12.92
CA THR A 282 -5.00 -13.28 -12.89
C THR A 282 -6.23 -13.25 -11.98
N GLY A 283 -6.33 -12.25 -11.09
CA GLY A 283 -7.32 -12.18 -10.02
C GLY A 283 -7.04 -13.14 -8.85
N ASP A 284 -5.87 -13.79 -8.79
CA ASP A 284 -5.54 -14.77 -7.77
C ASP A 284 -4.60 -14.23 -6.67
N PRO A 285 -5.08 -13.92 -5.44
CA PRO A 285 -4.23 -13.38 -4.39
C PRO A 285 -3.05 -14.30 -4.01
N GLN A 286 -3.10 -15.60 -4.33
CA GLN A 286 -1.99 -16.52 -4.05
C GLN A 286 -0.77 -16.26 -4.95
N ASN A 287 -0.91 -15.59 -6.10
CA ASN A 287 0.25 -15.27 -6.96
C ASN A 287 1.26 -14.34 -6.28
N ILE A 288 0.90 -13.66 -5.19
CA ILE A 288 1.88 -12.93 -4.35
C ILE A 288 2.98 -13.84 -3.80
N ILE A 289 2.69 -15.13 -3.58
CA ILE A 289 3.69 -16.14 -3.18
C ILE A 289 4.65 -16.43 -4.34
N ASP A 290 4.13 -16.54 -5.56
CA ASP A 290 4.95 -16.82 -6.74
C ASP A 290 5.92 -15.66 -7.01
N MET A 291 5.44 -14.43 -6.94
CA MET A 291 6.27 -13.22 -7.07
C MET A 291 7.30 -13.14 -5.93
N GLY A 292 6.87 -13.25 -4.67
CA GLY A 292 7.79 -13.21 -3.53
C GLY A 292 8.88 -14.29 -3.57
N ASN A 293 8.55 -15.51 -4.02
CA ASN A 293 9.52 -16.59 -4.19
C ASN A 293 10.49 -16.32 -5.34
N THR A 294 10.01 -15.71 -6.43
CA THR A 294 10.84 -15.30 -7.57
C THR A 294 11.89 -14.28 -7.13
N ILE A 295 11.45 -13.22 -6.46
CA ILE A 295 12.35 -12.19 -5.91
C ILE A 295 13.33 -12.79 -4.90
N GLN A 296 12.86 -13.62 -3.96
CA GLN A 296 13.73 -14.28 -2.99
C GLN A 296 14.81 -15.12 -3.66
N LYS A 297 14.45 -15.90 -4.68
CA LYS A 297 15.38 -16.74 -5.43
C LYS A 297 16.45 -15.90 -6.12
N SER A 298 16.06 -14.80 -6.78
CA SER A 298 17.02 -13.91 -7.44
C SER A 298 17.93 -13.22 -6.41
N LEU A 299 17.39 -12.70 -5.29
CA LEU A 299 18.22 -12.14 -4.20
C LEU A 299 19.27 -13.14 -3.70
N HIS A 300 18.88 -14.40 -3.45
CA HIS A 300 19.80 -15.45 -3.03
C HIS A 300 20.87 -15.74 -4.09
N THR A 301 20.49 -15.80 -5.37
CA THR A 301 21.38 -16.09 -6.50
C THR A 301 22.54 -15.08 -6.59
N TYR A 302 22.30 -13.81 -6.27
CA TYR A 302 23.33 -12.76 -6.31
C TYR A 302 23.93 -12.42 -4.94
N GLY A 303 23.63 -13.18 -3.88
CA GLY A 303 24.25 -13.04 -2.55
C GLY A 303 23.58 -12.05 -1.61
N PHE A 304 22.41 -11.50 -1.95
CA PHE A 304 21.65 -10.54 -1.15
C PHE A 304 20.75 -11.21 -0.10
N THR A 305 21.29 -12.16 0.67
CA THR A 305 20.50 -12.98 1.62
C THR A 305 19.94 -12.19 2.82
N LYS A 306 20.52 -11.02 3.11
CA LYS A 306 20.09 -10.12 4.19
C LYS A 306 19.21 -8.96 3.72
N THR A 307 19.09 -8.76 2.42
CA THR A 307 18.29 -7.68 1.83
C THR A 307 16.81 -7.93 2.09
N GLU A 308 16.11 -6.89 2.52
CA GLU A 308 14.66 -6.91 2.73
C GLU A 308 13.95 -6.98 1.36
N SER A 309 12.84 -7.69 1.26
CA SER A 309 11.98 -7.78 0.07
C SER A 309 10.67 -7.08 0.38
N ILE A 310 10.41 -5.94 -0.27
CA ILE A 310 9.31 -5.04 0.08
C ILE A 310 8.34 -4.94 -1.09
N CYS A 311 7.08 -5.34 -0.87
CA CYS A 311 6.02 -5.19 -1.86
C CYS A 311 5.46 -3.75 -1.75
N THR A 312 6.07 -2.78 -2.43
CA THR A 312 5.77 -1.35 -2.26
C THR A 312 4.46 -0.90 -2.88
N GLU A 313 3.85 -1.73 -3.72
CA GLU A 313 2.45 -1.59 -4.15
C GLU A 313 1.82 -2.96 -4.31
N TRP A 314 0.55 -3.09 -3.92
CA TRP A 314 -0.27 -4.24 -4.29
C TRP A 314 -1.76 -3.87 -4.21
N ASN A 315 -2.53 -4.44 -5.13
CA ASN A 315 -4.00 -4.47 -5.15
C ASN A 315 -4.43 -5.60 -6.09
N SER A 316 -5.74 -5.88 -6.15
CA SER A 316 -6.33 -6.82 -7.10
C SER A 316 -6.11 -6.43 -8.58
N THR A 317 -5.83 -5.16 -8.87
CA THR A 317 -5.57 -4.68 -10.24
C THR A 317 -4.81 -3.34 -10.21
N PRO A 318 -3.93 -3.07 -11.19
CA PRO A 318 -3.34 -1.75 -11.40
C PRO A 318 -4.21 -0.86 -12.30
N PHE A 319 -5.24 -1.43 -12.96
CA PHE A 319 -5.97 -0.76 -14.03
C PHE A 319 -7.15 0.06 -13.48
N GLY A 320 -7.05 1.38 -13.56
CA GLY A 320 -8.03 2.31 -13.01
C GLY A 320 -9.26 2.49 -13.89
N SER A 321 -10.44 2.22 -13.35
CA SER A 321 -11.73 2.58 -13.95
C SER A 321 -12.78 2.76 -12.86
N ARG A 322 -13.92 3.39 -13.17
CA ARG A 322 -15.05 3.49 -12.23
C ARG A 322 -15.51 2.11 -11.72
N ASN A 323 -15.42 1.09 -12.57
CA ASN A 323 -15.74 -0.29 -12.20
C ASN A 323 -14.71 -0.84 -11.20
N THR A 324 -13.41 -0.74 -11.48
CA THR A 324 -12.39 -1.29 -10.56
C THR A 324 -12.40 -0.56 -9.24
N PHE A 325 -12.60 0.76 -9.21
CA PHE A 325 -12.69 1.54 -7.96
C PHE A 325 -13.85 1.09 -7.06
N THR A 326 -14.99 0.74 -7.65
CA THR A 326 -16.10 0.15 -6.90
C THR A 326 -15.75 -1.26 -6.39
N LYS A 327 -15.21 -2.11 -7.27
CA LYS A 327 -14.85 -3.49 -6.93
C LYS A 327 -13.84 -3.56 -5.78
N VAL A 328 -12.81 -2.72 -5.77
CA VAL A 328 -11.77 -2.72 -4.72
C VAL A 328 -12.27 -2.26 -3.35
N GLN A 329 -13.52 -1.80 -3.23
CA GLN A 329 -14.15 -1.41 -1.97
C GLN A 329 -15.22 -2.41 -1.50
N SER A 330 -15.48 -3.45 -2.29
CA SER A 330 -16.50 -4.49 -2.05
C SER A 330 -16.08 -5.54 -1.00
N PRO A 331 -17.02 -6.32 -0.45
CA PRO A 331 -16.68 -7.46 0.43
C PRO A 331 -15.81 -8.52 -0.25
N LYS A 332 -15.93 -8.66 -1.58
CA LYS A 332 -15.07 -9.55 -2.36
C LYS A 332 -13.61 -9.09 -2.32
N ASN A 333 -13.35 -7.78 -2.41
CA ASN A 333 -11.98 -7.29 -2.23
C ASN A 333 -11.52 -7.41 -0.78
N ALA A 334 -12.39 -7.22 0.20
CA ALA A 334 -12.04 -7.45 1.60
C ALA A 334 -11.49 -8.87 1.83
N ALA A 335 -12.10 -9.87 1.19
CA ALA A 335 -11.61 -11.25 1.19
C ALA A 335 -10.30 -11.43 0.39
N TYR A 336 -10.12 -10.73 -0.73
CA TYR A 336 -8.85 -10.68 -1.46
C TYR A 336 -7.73 -10.14 -0.56
N ILE A 337 -7.93 -8.97 0.07
CA ILE A 337 -6.98 -8.32 0.97
C ILE A 337 -6.60 -9.25 2.12
N ALA A 338 -7.57 -9.81 2.84
CA ALA A 338 -7.30 -10.71 3.96
C ALA A 338 -6.53 -11.96 3.52
N SER A 339 -6.88 -12.53 2.36
CA SER A 339 -6.14 -13.68 1.80
C SER A 339 -4.70 -13.29 1.46
N SER A 340 -4.48 -12.17 0.76
CA SER A 340 -3.13 -11.67 0.42
C SER A 340 -2.28 -11.40 1.66
N LEU A 341 -2.83 -10.77 2.69
CA LEU A 341 -2.12 -10.51 3.95
C LEU A 341 -1.73 -11.82 4.67
N ILE A 342 -2.57 -12.86 4.59
CA ILE A 342 -2.23 -14.21 5.10
C ILE A 342 -1.16 -14.87 4.22
N TYR A 343 -1.29 -14.83 2.89
CA TYR A 343 -0.31 -15.41 1.96
C TYR A 343 1.07 -14.79 2.12
N MET A 344 1.13 -13.47 2.33
CA MET A 344 2.38 -12.77 2.61
C MET A 344 3.07 -13.30 3.86
N GLN A 345 2.37 -13.94 4.81
CA GLN A 345 3.03 -14.60 5.95
C GLN A 345 3.86 -15.81 5.52
N TYR A 346 3.64 -16.39 4.35
CA TYR A 346 4.28 -17.64 3.91
C TYR A 346 5.26 -17.46 2.74
N THR A 347 5.68 -16.23 2.46
CA THR A 347 6.69 -15.90 1.44
C THR A 347 7.56 -14.74 1.91
N LYS A 348 8.70 -14.47 1.27
CA LYS A 348 9.61 -13.36 1.65
C LYS A 348 9.06 -12.02 1.17
N VAL A 349 8.09 -11.51 1.93
CA VAL A 349 7.57 -10.14 1.91
C VAL A 349 7.78 -9.56 3.30
N ASP A 350 8.83 -8.78 3.46
CA ASP A 350 9.28 -8.25 4.76
C ASP A 350 8.40 -7.06 5.22
N LEU A 351 7.98 -6.25 4.25
CA LEU A 351 7.00 -5.16 4.39
C LEU A 351 6.15 -5.09 3.12
N ALA A 352 4.92 -4.58 3.21
CA ALA A 352 4.09 -4.33 2.04
C ALA A 352 3.24 -3.06 2.20
N HIS A 353 2.91 -2.42 1.08
CA HIS A 353 2.08 -1.23 1.01
C HIS A 353 0.94 -1.42 0.02
N TYR A 354 -0.29 -1.47 0.53
CA TYR A 354 -1.49 -1.55 -0.32
C TYR A 354 -1.70 -0.24 -1.06
N TYR A 355 -1.99 -0.31 -2.36
CA TYR A 355 -2.29 0.87 -3.18
C TYR A 355 -3.80 0.99 -3.37
N ARG A 356 -4.51 1.88 -2.66
CA ARG A 356 -4.02 2.88 -1.68
C ARG A 356 -4.98 3.04 -0.49
N GLY A 357 -4.46 3.56 0.61
CA GLY A 357 -5.13 3.59 1.92
C GLY A 357 -6.07 4.77 2.13
N ASP A 358 -6.07 5.79 1.27
CA ASP A 358 -6.82 7.03 1.47
C ASP A 358 -8.16 7.05 0.69
N GLY A 359 -8.73 8.24 0.46
CA GLY A 359 -9.98 8.44 -0.27
C GLY A 359 -9.83 8.70 -1.77
N LEU A 360 -8.63 8.56 -2.34
CA LEU A 360 -8.42 8.78 -3.77
C LEU A 360 -8.93 7.59 -4.61
N SER A 361 -8.80 7.64 -5.93
CA SER A 361 -9.00 6.48 -6.80
C SER A 361 -8.20 5.26 -6.32
N PHE A 362 -8.81 4.08 -6.31
CA PHE A 362 -8.34 2.85 -5.62
C PHE A 362 -8.32 2.88 -4.08
N GLY A 363 -8.71 4.00 -3.48
CA GLY A 363 -8.70 4.24 -2.06
C GLY A 363 -9.59 3.28 -1.26
N LEU A 364 -9.24 3.08 0.01
CA LEU A 364 -10.02 2.32 0.97
C LEU A 364 -11.28 3.06 1.44
N PHE A 365 -11.46 4.34 1.09
CA PHE A 365 -12.58 5.17 1.54
C PHE A 365 -13.31 5.84 0.37
N ASN A 366 -14.62 6.03 0.52
CA ASN A 366 -15.49 6.61 -0.50
C ASN A 366 -16.55 7.56 0.09
N ASP A 367 -17.29 8.24 -0.78
CA ASP A 367 -18.31 9.24 -0.43
C ASP A 367 -19.73 8.64 -0.42
N GLN A 368 -19.85 7.33 -0.19
CA GLN A 368 -21.15 6.65 -0.18
C GLN A 368 -21.97 7.04 1.07
N PRO A 369 -23.24 7.44 0.93
CA PRO A 369 -24.12 7.67 2.08
C PRO A 369 -24.39 6.37 2.82
N ASN A 370 -24.62 6.48 4.13
CA ASN A 370 -24.98 5.33 4.94
C ASN A 370 -26.40 4.85 4.56
N PRO A 371 -26.59 3.55 4.25
CA PRO A 371 -27.88 3.05 3.79
C PRO A 371 -28.99 3.12 4.85
N LYS A 372 -28.63 3.15 6.14
CA LYS A 372 -29.59 3.27 7.27
C LYS A 372 -29.87 4.72 7.66
N ASN A 373 -28.90 5.61 7.43
CA ASN A 373 -29.06 7.04 7.68
C ASN A 373 -28.37 7.85 6.56
N PRO A 374 -29.09 8.16 5.46
CA PRO A 374 -28.52 8.86 4.32
C PRO A 374 -28.00 10.28 4.61
N SER A 375 -28.29 10.86 5.78
CA SER A 375 -27.76 12.16 6.20
C SER A 375 -26.28 12.13 6.59
N VAL A 376 -25.72 10.93 6.81
CA VAL A 376 -24.29 10.74 7.12
C VAL A 376 -23.65 9.79 6.12
N ARG A 377 -22.34 9.92 5.94
CA ARG A 377 -21.53 9.03 5.09
C ARG A 377 -21.26 7.70 5.78
N ASN A 378 -20.91 6.68 5.01
CA ASN A 378 -20.24 5.51 5.56
C ASN A 378 -18.92 5.94 6.21
N PHE A 379 -18.59 5.33 7.34
CA PHE A 379 -17.33 5.60 8.04
C PHE A 379 -16.16 4.92 7.32
N CYS A 380 -16.41 3.77 6.68
CA CYS A 380 -15.39 2.97 6.02
C CYS A 380 -15.98 2.15 4.87
N THR A 381 -15.12 1.43 4.14
CA THR A 381 -15.54 0.40 3.17
C THR A 381 -15.29 -1.00 3.75
N TYR A 382 -15.82 -2.04 3.10
CA TYR A 382 -15.54 -3.43 3.49
C TYR A 382 -14.04 -3.75 3.42
N SER A 383 -13.34 -3.19 2.44
CA SER A 383 -11.88 -3.35 2.29
C SER A 383 -11.12 -2.75 3.47
N ALA A 384 -11.50 -1.56 3.94
CA ALA A 384 -10.92 -0.95 5.14
C ALA A 384 -11.14 -1.80 6.40
N GLN A 385 -12.33 -2.43 6.53
CA GLN A 385 -12.58 -3.36 7.63
C GLN A 385 -11.63 -4.56 7.63
N SER A 386 -11.16 -5.01 6.45
CA SER A 386 -10.20 -6.12 6.34
C SER A 386 -8.86 -5.79 7.01
N PHE A 387 -8.36 -4.55 6.83
CA PHE A 387 -7.20 -4.04 7.55
C PHE A 387 -7.44 -4.00 9.06
N GLY A 388 -8.62 -3.54 9.49
CA GLY A 388 -9.02 -3.55 10.90
C GLY A 388 -9.03 -4.95 11.53
N LEU A 389 -9.52 -5.96 10.81
CA LEU A 389 -9.46 -7.35 11.26
C LEU A 389 -8.02 -7.88 11.30
N PHE A 390 -7.18 -7.52 10.33
CA PHE A 390 -5.77 -7.91 10.33
C PHE A 390 -4.99 -7.26 11.48
N ALA A 391 -5.24 -5.98 11.78
CA ALA A 391 -4.66 -5.29 12.92
C ALA A 391 -4.99 -5.96 14.27
N ARG A 392 -6.16 -6.61 14.37
CA ARG A 392 -6.53 -7.38 15.56
C ARG A 392 -5.75 -8.68 15.70
N ILE A 393 -5.49 -9.42 14.61
CA ILE A 393 -4.68 -10.65 14.69
C ILE A 393 -3.21 -10.35 15.01
N LEU A 394 -2.69 -9.16 14.66
CA LEU A 394 -1.35 -8.72 15.11
C LEU A 394 -1.20 -8.67 16.64
N LYS A 395 -2.31 -8.56 17.41
CA LYS A 395 -2.29 -8.62 18.89
C LYS A 395 -2.01 -10.03 19.45
N THR A 396 -2.05 -11.05 18.60
CA THR A 396 -1.71 -12.45 18.90
C THR A 396 -0.60 -12.89 17.94
N PRO A 397 0.67 -12.48 18.16
CA PRO A 397 1.66 -12.46 17.09
C PRO A 397 2.25 -13.83 16.71
N TYR A 398 2.00 -14.91 17.46
CA TYR A 398 2.67 -16.19 17.23
C TYR A 398 1.77 -17.16 16.44
N ILE A 399 2.12 -17.38 15.18
CA ILE A 399 1.40 -18.27 14.25
C ILE A 399 1.47 -19.71 14.75
N LEU A 400 0.31 -20.37 14.84
CA LEU A 400 0.20 -21.79 15.18
C LEU A 400 0.53 -22.67 13.99
N SER A 401 1.22 -23.79 14.25
CA SER A 401 1.41 -24.82 13.23
C SER A 401 0.06 -25.43 12.87
N GLY A 402 -0.20 -25.60 11.57
CA GLY A 402 -1.45 -26.18 11.10
C GLY A 402 -1.39 -26.61 9.64
N GLN A 403 -2.50 -27.15 9.15
CA GLN A 403 -2.65 -27.49 7.74
C GLN A 403 -2.66 -26.22 6.89
N LYS A 404 -1.55 -25.94 6.21
CA LYS A 404 -1.47 -24.93 5.16
C LYS A 404 -2.18 -25.45 3.90
N ASP A 405 -3.49 -25.26 3.86
CA ASP A 405 -4.33 -25.69 2.75
C ASP A 405 -4.87 -24.47 1.97
N PHE A 406 -4.42 -24.33 0.72
CA PHE A 406 -4.87 -23.30 -0.22
C PHE A 406 -5.65 -23.91 -1.41
N SER A 407 -6.12 -25.15 -1.27
CA SER A 407 -6.81 -25.90 -2.32
C SER A 407 -8.26 -25.42 -2.53
N THR A 408 -8.74 -24.45 -1.76
CA THR A 408 -10.10 -23.90 -1.81
C THR A 408 -10.03 -22.38 -1.80
N GLY A 409 -11.17 -21.69 -1.88
CA GLY A 409 -11.23 -20.24 -1.66
C GLY A 409 -11.00 -19.80 -0.20
N LEU A 410 -11.04 -20.74 0.76
CA LEU A 410 -10.80 -20.45 2.16
C LEU A 410 -9.30 -20.39 2.46
N THR A 411 -8.88 -19.27 3.06
CA THR A 411 -7.53 -19.06 3.58
C THR A 411 -7.65 -18.76 5.07
N VAL A 412 -7.02 -19.58 5.92
CA VAL A 412 -7.17 -19.50 7.38
C VAL A 412 -5.81 -19.39 8.06
N LEU A 413 -5.70 -18.47 9.00
CA LEU A 413 -4.52 -18.29 9.84
C LEU A 413 -4.95 -18.22 11.31
N ALA A 414 -4.31 -19.01 12.16
CA ALA A 414 -4.50 -18.96 13.61
C ALA A 414 -3.20 -18.51 14.29
N ALA A 415 -3.31 -17.57 15.23
CA ALA A 415 -2.17 -17.06 15.96
C ALA A 415 -2.52 -16.79 17.42
N GLU A 416 -1.53 -16.92 18.31
CA GLU A 416 -1.69 -16.81 19.76
C GLU A 416 -0.87 -15.66 20.33
N ASN A 417 -1.30 -15.12 21.47
CA ASN A 417 -0.50 -14.17 22.22
C ASN A 417 0.63 -14.84 23.02
N LYS A 418 1.56 -14.02 23.53
CA LYS A 418 2.71 -14.49 24.31
C LYS A 418 2.31 -15.27 25.57
N SER A 419 1.23 -14.85 26.21
CA SER A 419 0.73 -15.45 27.46
C SER A 419 0.03 -16.78 27.25
N GLY A 420 -0.25 -17.17 26.00
CA GLY A 420 -0.89 -18.44 25.69
C GLY A 420 -2.37 -18.54 26.07
N ASN A 421 -3.01 -17.40 26.40
CA ASN A 421 -4.39 -17.33 26.88
C ASN A 421 -5.34 -16.67 25.86
N LYS A 422 -4.86 -16.25 24.70
CA LYS A 422 -5.68 -15.67 23.63
C LYS A 422 -5.23 -16.16 22.27
N ILE A 423 -6.18 -16.63 21.47
CA ILE A 423 -5.98 -17.02 20.07
C ILE A 423 -6.91 -16.18 19.20
N ASN A 424 -6.36 -15.59 18.14
CA ASN A 424 -7.17 -15.04 17.06
C ASN A 424 -7.02 -15.90 15.82
N ILE A 425 -8.12 -16.07 15.10
CA ILE A 425 -8.18 -16.84 13.87
C ILE A 425 -8.81 -15.95 12.81
N LEU A 426 -8.10 -15.71 11.71
CA LEU A 426 -8.60 -14.95 10.56
C LEU A 426 -8.90 -15.94 9.43
N ALA A 427 -10.14 -15.97 8.97
CA ALA A 427 -10.58 -16.78 7.85
C ALA A 427 -11.13 -15.86 6.75
N ALA A 428 -10.56 -15.94 5.55
CA ALA A 428 -11.03 -15.24 4.37
C ALA A 428 -11.51 -16.24 3.33
N ASN A 429 -12.65 -15.97 2.68
CA ASN A 429 -13.18 -16.84 1.63
C ASN A 429 -13.28 -16.07 0.32
N TYR A 430 -12.29 -16.24 -0.54
CA TYR A 430 -12.17 -15.56 -1.82
C TYR A 430 -12.27 -16.56 -2.98
N LYS A 431 -13.19 -16.29 -3.92
CA LYS A 431 -13.30 -17.05 -5.17
C LYS A 431 -12.60 -16.28 -6.28
N VAL A 432 -11.53 -16.86 -6.83
CA VAL A 432 -10.76 -16.27 -7.93
C VAL A 432 -11.65 -15.98 -9.11
N ASP A 433 -11.48 -14.77 -9.66
CA ASP A 433 -12.28 -14.25 -10.75
C ASP A 433 -11.45 -13.20 -11.50
N LYS A 434 -11.03 -13.54 -12.72
CA LYS A 434 -10.29 -12.61 -13.58
C LYS A 434 -11.10 -11.36 -13.92
N GLY A 435 -12.43 -11.50 -14.07
CA GLY A 435 -13.33 -10.38 -14.32
C GLY A 435 -13.39 -9.38 -13.16
N PHE A 436 -12.93 -9.76 -11.96
CA PHE A 436 -12.81 -8.84 -10.83
C PHE A 436 -11.72 -7.79 -11.05
N SER A 437 -10.59 -8.18 -11.64
CA SER A 437 -9.45 -7.31 -11.92
C SER A 437 -9.58 -6.52 -13.22
N ASP A 438 -10.53 -6.91 -14.08
CA ASP A 438 -10.81 -6.26 -15.37
C ASP A 438 -11.70 -5.01 -15.20
N GLY A 439 -11.21 -3.86 -15.67
CA GLY A 439 -11.93 -2.59 -15.61
C GLY A 439 -13.05 -2.42 -16.62
N SER A 440 -13.11 -3.26 -17.65
CA SER A 440 -14.22 -3.29 -18.62
C SER A 440 -15.44 -4.05 -18.09
N VAL A 441 -15.26 -4.95 -17.12
CA VAL A 441 -16.32 -5.73 -16.51
C VAL A 441 -17.01 -4.90 -15.41
N PRO A 442 -18.34 -4.73 -15.39
CA PRO A 442 -19.04 -4.04 -14.30
C PRO A 442 -18.91 -4.76 -12.94
N PRO A 443 -19.09 -4.07 -11.81
CA PRO A 443 -19.24 -4.72 -10.52
C PRO A 443 -20.54 -5.56 -10.46
N VAL A 444 -20.65 -6.41 -9.41
CA VAL A 444 -21.88 -7.14 -9.12
C VAL A 444 -22.27 -6.86 -7.66
N PRO A 445 -23.42 -6.23 -7.39
CA PRO A 445 -24.37 -5.64 -8.37
C PRO A 445 -23.72 -4.51 -9.19
N ALA A 446 -24.33 -4.15 -10.33
CA ALA A 446 -23.75 -3.21 -11.31
C ALA A 446 -23.68 -1.75 -10.82
N ASP A 447 -24.20 -1.46 -9.63
CA ASP A 447 -24.16 -0.13 -9.04
C ASP A 447 -22.73 0.27 -8.68
N LEU A 448 -22.37 1.50 -9.03
CA LEU A 448 -21.09 2.08 -8.67
C LEU A 448 -21.17 2.73 -7.29
N TYR A 449 -20.14 2.52 -6.48
CA TYR A 449 -20.02 3.29 -5.24
C TYR A 449 -19.67 4.74 -5.56
N ARG A 450 -20.33 5.67 -4.87
CA ARG A 450 -20.01 7.08 -4.94
C ARG A 450 -18.61 7.31 -4.36
N GLN A 451 -17.71 7.84 -5.17
CA GLN A 451 -16.31 8.10 -4.79
C GLN A 451 -16.12 9.56 -4.34
N TYR A 452 -15.10 9.80 -3.52
CA TYR A 452 -14.54 11.15 -3.43
C TYR A 452 -13.88 11.51 -4.77
N TYR A 453 -13.89 12.79 -5.10
CA TYR A 453 -13.19 13.32 -6.27
C TYR A 453 -12.78 14.77 -6.00
N LEU A 454 -11.87 15.28 -6.81
CA LEU A 454 -11.35 16.64 -6.68
C LEU A 454 -12.47 17.68 -6.77
N ASP A 455 -12.59 18.53 -5.75
CA ASP A 455 -13.52 19.66 -5.80
C ASP A 455 -12.95 20.77 -6.68
N THR A 456 -13.51 20.90 -7.88
CA THR A 456 -13.12 21.87 -8.90
C THR A 456 -13.89 23.19 -8.82
N SER A 457 -14.63 23.45 -7.73
CA SER A 457 -15.34 24.73 -7.56
C SER A 457 -14.40 25.92 -7.35
N ARG A 458 -13.11 25.65 -7.06
CA ARG A 458 -12.08 26.66 -6.80
C ARG A 458 -10.84 26.40 -7.65
N THR A 459 -10.19 27.47 -8.10
CA THR A 459 -8.87 27.42 -8.76
C THR A 459 -7.74 27.58 -7.75
N LEU A 460 -6.48 27.38 -8.16
CA LEU A 460 -5.32 27.59 -7.29
C LEU A 460 -5.29 29.00 -6.69
N ASP A 461 -5.55 30.03 -7.49
CA ASP A 461 -5.56 31.44 -7.05
C ASP A 461 -6.64 31.74 -6.01
N GLN A 462 -7.66 30.90 -5.96
CA GLN A 462 -8.74 31.01 -4.98
C GLN A 462 -8.41 30.25 -3.69
N LEU A 463 -7.40 29.37 -3.65
CA LEU A 463 -6.98 28.58 -2.48
C LEU A 463 -5.99 29.32 -1.57
N THR A 464 -6.12 30.64 -1.45
CA THR A 464 -5.19 31.54 -0.73
C THR A 464 -5.66 31.96 0.66
N ASP A 465 -6.88 31.57 1.04
CA ASP A 465 -7.40 31.78 2.40
C ASP A 465 -6.63 30.94 3.43
N THR A 466 -6.64 31.38 4.70
CA THR A 466 -5.90 30.74 5.79
C THR A 466 -6.21 29.26 5.95
N CYS A 467 -7.46 28.83 5.75
CA CYS A 467 -7.83 27.42 5.88
C CYS A 467 -7.19 26.59 4.76
N SER A 468 -7.33 27.04 3.50
CA SER A 468 -6.74 26.35 2.35
C SER A 468 -5.22 26.29 2.42
N LYS A 469 -4.56 27.41 2.76
CA LYS A 469 -3.10 27.46 2.92
C LYS A 469 -2.60 26.48 3.98
N ASN A 470 -3.22 26.48 5.16
CA ASN A 470 -2.82 25.59 6.24
C ASN A 470 -3.09 24.12 5.91
N LYS A 471 -4.22 23.83 5.26
CA LYS A 471 -4.64 22.46 4.98
C LYS A 471 -3.82 21.80 3.87
N TRP A 472 -3.41 22.56 2.87
CA TRP A 472 -2.89 22.02 1.62
C TRP A 472 -1.52 22.56 1.20
N PHE A 473 -1.04 23.65 1.80
CA PHE A 473 0.17 24.34 1.34
C PHE A 473 1.10 24.73 2.50
N GLY A 474 0.99 24.08 3.66
CA GLY A 474 1.88 24.34 4.81
C GLY A 474 1.82 25.79 5.32
N GLY A 475 0.72 26.51 5.08
CA GLY A 475 0.59 27.94 5.40
C GLY A 475 1.21 28.89 4.37
N VAL A 476 1.89 28.37 3.35
CA VAL A 476 2.46 29.14 2.24
C VAL A 476 1.35 29.57 1.28
N ASP A 477 1.46 30.78 0.73
CA ASP A 477 0.60 31.22 -0.36
C ASP A 477 1.05 30.57 -1.68
N PRO A 478 0.25 29.67 -2.27
CA PRO A 478 0.66 28.91 -3.45
C PRO A 478 0.89 29.79 -4.68
N THR A 479 0.31 30.99 -4.73
CA THR A 479 0.46 31.92 -5.87
C THR A 479 1.83 32.60 -5.92
N THR A 480 2.60 32.50 -4.85
CA THR A 480 3.96 33.05 -4.76
C THR A 480 5.05 32.09 -5.25
N ILE A 481 4.69 30.83 -5.51
CA ILE A 481 5.62 29.80 -5.96
C ILE A 481 5.63 29.75 -7.48
N GLN A 482 6.82 29.89 -8.07
CA GLN A 482 7.05 29.70 -9.50
C GLN A 482 7.89 28.46 -9.71
N SER A 483 7.41 27.54 -10.55
CA SER A 483 8.14 26.33 -10.94
C SER A 483 8.76 26.49 -12.33
N ASN A 484 10.03 26.14 -12.43
CA ASN A 484 10.81 26.08 -13.66
C ASN A 484 11.24 24.63 -13.97
N ASN A 485 10.41 23.67 -13.59
CA ASN A 485 10.64 22.25 -13.82
C ASN A 485 10.20 21.75 -15.21
N ALA A 486 9.81 22.63 -16.12
CA ALA A 486 9.35 22.21 -17.44
C ALA A 486 10.42 21.38 -18.17
N VAL A 487 10.09 20.14 -18.54
CA VAL A 487 10.91 19.24 -19.37
C VAL A 487 10.26 19.10 -20.74
N LEU A 488 11.07 18.98 -21.78
CA LEU A 488 10.59 18.72 -23.14
C LEU A 488 9.88 17.36 -23.16
N GLN A 489 8.59 17.37 -23.53
CA GLN A 489 7.83 16.13 -23.67
C GLN A 489 8.38 15.31 -24.84
N LYS A 490 8.77 14.07 -24.57
CA LYS A 490 9.07 13.08 -25.60
C LYS A 490 7.92 12.09 -25.67
N ASP A 491 7.70 11.52 -26.85
CA ASP A 491 6.78 10.39 -26.94
C ASP A 491 7.31 9.24 -26.07
N PRO A 492 6.43 8.46 -25.43
CA PRO A 492 6.85 7.28 -24.69
C PRO A 492 7.59 6.31 -25.61
N VAL A 493 8.77 5.87 -25.19
CA VAL A 493 9.50 4.77 -25.79
C VAL A 493 8.60 3.53 -25.72
N GLN A 494 8.62 2.74 -26.78
CA GLN A 494 7.83 1.53 -26.85
C GLN A 494 8.26 0.57 -25.74
N GLN A 495 7.29 0.07 -24.98
CA GLN A 495 7.52 -0.94 -23.96
C GLN A 495 8.11 -2.21 -24.59
N LEU A 496 9.20 -2.72 -24.03
CA LEU A 496 9.78 -3.99 -24.45
C LEU A 496 8.83 -5.14 -24.09
N PRO A 497 8.71 -6.19 -24.93
CA PRO A 497 7.94 -7.37 -24.56
C PRO A 497 8.58 -8.04 -23.35
N GLU A 498 7.82 -8.20 -22.27
CA GLU A 498 8.23 -8.98 -21.11
C GLU A 498 7.34 -10.22 -20.99
N ASP A 499 7.94 -11.42 -20.94
CA ASP A 499 7.21 -12.67 -20.78
C ASP A 499 7.09 -12.99 -19.29
N SER A 500 5.93 -12.66 -18.73
CA SER A 500 5.68 -12.75 -17.30
C SER A 500 4.35 -13.46 -17.03
N LEU A 501 4.25 -14.76 -17.34
CA LEU A 501 2.99 -15.49 -17.21
C LEU A 501 2.75 -16.01 -15.78
N LEU A 502 2.14 -15.18 -14.94
CA LEU A 502 1.40 -15.68 -13.76
C LEU A 502 0.19 -16.49 -14.22
N ARG A 503 -0.19 -17.49 -13.43
CA ARG A 503 -1.38 -18.31 -13.67
C ARG A 503 -2.18 -18.46 -12.39
N PRO A 504 -3.52 -18.43 -12.45
CA PRO A 504 -4.34 -18.74 -11.29
C PRO A 504 -4.11 -20.20 -10.88
N LYS A 505 -4.11 -20.46 -9.57
CA LYS A 505 -3.97 -21.80 -9.01
C LYS A 505 -5.30 -22.56 -9.08
N THR A 506 -5.23 -23.85 -9.38
CA THR A 506 -6.40 -24.75 -9.36
C THR A 506 -6.94 -24.88 -7.94
N ARG A 507 -8.26 -24.74 -7.78
CA ARG A 507 -8.97 -24.84 -6.49
C ARG A 507 -10.28 -25.58 -6.63
N ASP A 508 -10.68 -26.26 -5.57
CA ASP A 508 -12.01 -26.82 -5.36
C ASP A 508 -12.86 -25.86 -4.52
N TYR A 509 -13.77 -25.16 -5.19
CA TYR A 509 -14.68 -24.22 -4.53
C TYR A 509 -15.93 -24.88 -3.96
N THR A 510 -16.18 -26.17 -4.20
CA THR A 510 -17.37 -26.85 -3.63
C THR A 510 -17.36 -26.80 -2.09
N HIS A 511 -16.16 -26.85 -1.51
CA HIS A 511 -15.92 -26.70 -0.08
C HIS A 511 -15.99 -25.25 0.42
N SER A 512 -15.79 -24.25 -0.45
CA SER A 512 -15.90 -22.84 -0.09
C SER A 512 -17.32 -22.41 0.24
N ASP A 513 -18.32 -23.05 -0.35
CA ASP A 513 -19.73 -22.69 -0.15
C ASP A 513 -20.34 -23.26 1.14
N GLN A 514 -19.65 -24.21 1.77
CA GLN A 514 -20.14 -24.97 2.93
C GLN A 514 -19.80 -24.32 4.27
N GLY A 515 -18.92 -23.31 4.28
CA GLY A 515 -18.37 -22.69 5.49
C GLY A 515 -17.11 -23.40 6.01
N VAL A 516 -16.62 -22.94 7.16
CA VAL A 516 -15.35 -23.37 7.75
C VAL A 516 -15.55 -24.08 9.09
N THR A 517 -14.73 -25.10 9.32
CA THR A 517 -14.52 -25.69 10.64
C THR A 517 -13.06 -25.51 11.01
N VAL A 518 -12.81 -24.90 12.17
CA VAL A 518 -11.45 -24.75 12.70
C VAL A 518 -11.30 -25.66 13.90
N VAL A 519 -10.26 -26.48 13.87
CA VAL A 519 -9.88 -27.38 14.94
C VAL A 519 -8.58 -26.87 15.56
N ILE A 520 -8.53 -26.78 16.88
CA ILE A 520 -7.30 -26.52 17.63
C ILE A 520 -7.06 -27.67 18.60
N ASP A 521 -6.05 -28.47 18.29
CA ASP A 521 -5.58 -29.55 19.16
C ASP A 521 -4.74 -28.99 20.31
N HIS A 522 -4.76 -29.70 21.44
CA HIS A 522 -4.04 -29.35 22.66
C HIS A 522 -4.45 -27.98 23.24
N ILE A 523 -5.75 -27.67 23.25
CA ILE A 523 -6.25 -26.33 23.64
C ILE A 523 -5.89 -25.95 25.08
N GLY A 524 -5.74 -26.94 25.97
CA GLY A 524 -5.23 -26.75 27.34
C GLY A 524 -6.22 -26.06 28.29
N CYS A 525 -7.49 -25.98 27.92
CA CYS A 525 -8.56 -25.41 28.74
C CYS A 525 -9.89 -26.14 28.52
N LYS A 526 -10.80 -26.07 29.51
CA LYS A 526 -12.16 -26.62 29.40
C LYS A 526 -13.20 -25.58 28.97
N LYS A 527 -12.86 -24.29 29.06
CA LYS A 527 -13.76 -23.17 28.78
C LYS A 527 -13.05 -22.13 27.91
N VAL A 528 -13.78 -21.62 26.94
CA VAL A 528 -13.33 -20.56 26.03
C VAL A 528 -14.44 -19.53 25.88
N LYS A 529 -14.10 -18.24 25.89
CA LYS A 529 -15.01 -17.18 25.44
C LYS A 529 -14.68 -16.86 23.99
N VAL A 530 -15.68 -16.89 23.13
CA VAL A 530 -15.51 -16.61 21.70
C VAL A 530 -16.25 -15.34 21.34
N LYS A 531 -15.60 -14.50 20.53
CA LYS A 531 -16.26 -13.46 19.75
C LYS A 531 -15.94 -13.65 18.28
N ALA A 532 -16.89 -13.39 17.40
CA ALA A 532 -16.68 -13.45 15.97
C ALA A 532 -17.17 -12.17 15.29
N TYR A 533 -16.36 -11.60 14.40
CA TYR A 533 -16.68 -10.40 13.63
C TYR A 533 -16.58 -10.72 12.14
N ARG A 534 -17.61 -10.39 11.35
CA ARG A 534 -17.65 -10.77 9.94
C ARG A 534 -17.90 -9.59 9.01
N ILE A 535 -17.03 -9.49 8.00
CA ILE A 535 -17.25 -8.71 6.79
C ILE A 535 -18.12 -9.54 5.85
N GLN A 536 -19.25 -8.99 5.42
CA GLN A 536 -20.15 -9.59 4.44
C GLN A 536 -20.99 -8.50 3.79
N GLU A 537 -21.54 -8.79 2.61
CA GLU A 537 -22.47 -7.89 1.92
C GLU A 537 -23.66 -7.50 2.82
N GLY A 538 -24.06 -6.23 2.76
CA GLY A 538 -25.08 -5.64 3.62
C GLY A 538 -24.66 -5.44 5.09
N GLY A 539 -23.42 -5.78 5.46
CA GLY A 539 -22.85 -5.50 6.78
C GLY A 539 -22.76 -4.00 7.07
N SER A 540 -22.78 -3.62 8.36
CA SER A 540 -22.64 -2.21 8.73
C SER A 540 -21.23 -1.69 8.44
N LEU A 541 -21.17 -0.50 7.83
CA LEU A 541 -19.96 0.26 7.53
C LEU A 541 -19.79 1.51 8.43
N ALA A 542 -20.50 1.55 9.56
CA ALA A 542 -20.45 2.67 10.50
C ALA A 542 -19.17 2.68 11.36
N GLN A 543 -18.39 1.60 11.35
CA GLN A 543 -17.15 1.43 12.10
C GLN A 543 -16.19 0.48 11.34
N ILE A 544 -14.88 0.62 11.56
CA ILE A 544 -13.86 -0.29 10.98
C ILE A 544 -14.01 -1.73 11.53
N THR A 545 -14.58 -1.89 12.74
CA THR A 545 -14.92 -3.21 13.26
C THR A 545 -16.23 -3.69 12.63
N PRO A 546 -16.25 -4.85 11.93
CA PRO A 546 -17.47 -5.40 11.36
C PRO A 546 -18.49 -5.84 12.42
N PRO A 547 -19.75 -6.07 12.04
CA PRO A 547 -20.76 -6.62 12.92
C PRO A 547 -20.33 -7.92 13.61
N GLU A 548 -20.71 -8.06 14.88
CA GLU A 548 -20.52 -9.28 15.64
C GLU A 548 -21.50 -10.36 15.19
N VAL A 549 -21.00 -11.58 14.95
CA VAL A 549 -21.76 -12.76 14.51
C VAL A 549 -21.54 -13.97 15.42
N THR A 550 -21.12 -13.74 16.67
CA THR A 550 -20.81 -14.80 17.65
C THR A 550 -21.93 -15.83 17.80
N ASN A 551 -23.19 -15.40 17.75
CA ASN A 551 -24.36 -16.27 17.83
C ASN A 551 -24.52 -17.25 16.64
N GLN A 552 -23.76 -17.07 15.57
CA GLN A 552 -23.73 -17.96 14.40
C GLN A 552 -22.63 -19.02 14.50
N ILE A 553 -21.78 -18.96 15.53
CA ILE A 553 -20.60 -19.81 15.67
C ILE A 553 -20.88 -20.90 16.69
N SER A 554 -20.76 -22.16 16.27
CA SER A 554 -20.82 -23.31 17.18
C SER A 554 -19.43 -23.65 17.68
N VAL A 555 -19.26 -23.78 18.99
CA VAL A 555 -17.95 -24.08 19.61
C VAL A 555 -18.13 -25.21 20.61
N SER A 556 -17.29 -26.24 20.51
CA SER A 556 -17.20 -27.33 21.48
C SER A 556 -15.75 -27.61 21.84
N ILE A 557 -15.55 -28.13 23.06
CA ILE A 557 -14.26 -28.65 23.49
C ILE A 557 -14.49 -30.08 23.97
N ASP A 558 -13.80 -31.02 23.36
CA ASP A 558 -13.80 -32.43 23.75
C ASP A 558 -12.40 -33.00 23.59
N ASN A 559 -11.97 -33.91 24.47
CA ASN A 559 -10.65 -34.56 24.39
C ASN A 559 -9.47 -33.60 24.15
N ASN A 560 -9.45 -32.46 24.86
CA ASN A 560 -8.43 -31.40 24.73
C ASN A 560 -8.32 -30.79 23.33
N LYS A 561 -9.41 -30.86 22.55
CA LYS A 561 -9.52 -30.35 21.19
C LYS A 561 -10.71 -29.39 21.12
N LEU A 562 -10.44 -28.16 20.66
CA LEU A 562 -11.48 -27.18 20.37
C LEU A 562 -11.94 -27.37 18.92
N THR A 563 -13.25 -27.40 18.71
CA THR A 563 -13.86 -27.38 17.38
C THR A 563 -14.78 -26.17 17.27
N LEU A 564 -14.48 -25.30 16.31
CA LEU A 564 -15.29 -24.14 15.94
C LEU A 564 -15.92 -24.41 14.57
N VAL A 565 -17.22 -24.24 14.43
CA VAL A 565 -17.95 -24.42 13.16
C VAL A 565 -18.67 -23.14 12.80
N ASP A 566 -18.43 -22.68 11.57
CA ASP A 566 -19.02 -21.49 10.99
C ASP A 566 -19.52 -21.74 9.57
N LYS A 567 -20.82 -21.98 9.45
CA LYS A 567 -21.50 -22.17 8.15
C LYS A 567 -21.71 -20.86 7.37
N GLY A 568 -21.49 -19.72 8.02
CA GLY A 568 -21.66 -18.39 7.44
C GLY A 568 -20.39 -17.86 6.74
N ALA A 569 -19.24 -18.53 6.90
CA ALA A 569 -17.99 -18.22 6.20
C ALA A 569 -18.03 -18.62 4.70
N LYS A 570 -18.95 -18.02 3.95
CA LYS A 570 -19.20 -18.24 2.51
C LYS A 570 -18.34 -17.33 1.63
N PRO A 571 -18.30 -17.49 0.29
CA PRO A 571 -17.51 -16.61 -0.57
C PRO A 571 -17.82 -15.13 -0.35
N SER A 572 -16.81 -14.28 -0.50
CA SER A 572 -16.84 -12.83 -0.22
C SER A 572 -17.11 -12.50 1.26
N THR A 573 -16.63 -13.35 2.16
CA THR A 573 -16.62 -13.06 3.60
C THR A 573 -15.23 -13.11 4.20
N VAL A 574 -15.04 -12.35 5.27
CA VAL A 574 -13.87 -12.43 6.16
C VAL A 574 -14.37 -12.48 7.58
N THR A 575 -13.95 -13.49 8.35
CA THR A 575 -14.33 -13.62 9.75
C THR A 575 -13.08 -13.66 10.62
N LEU A 576 -13.07 -12.83 11.66
CA LEU A 576 -12.11 -12.92 12.75
C LEU A 576 -12.80 -13.59 13.94
N TYR A 577 -12.26 -14.71 14.41
CA TYR A 577 -12.63 -15.36 15.65
C TYR A 577 -11.60 -14.99 16.73
N SER A 578 -12.04 -14.40 17.84
CA SER A 578 -11.20 -14.10 19.01
C SER A 578 -11.60 -15.03 20.15
N LEU A 579 -10.66 -15.86 20.58
CA LEU A 579 -10.82 -16.89 21.59
C LEU A 579 -10.02 -16.48 22.83
N GLU A 580 -10.70 -16.24 23.95
CA GLU A 580 -10.07 -16.06 25.27
C GLU A 580 -10.13 -17.40 26.02
N LEU A 581 -8.96 -17.97 26.32
CA LEU A 581 -8.81 -19.26 26.98
C LEU A 581 -8.88 -19.07 28.50
N ILE A 582 -9.78 -19.79 29.14
CA ILE A 582 -9.95 -19.72 30.60
C ILE A 582 -9.25 -20.93 31.21
N HIS A 583 -8.02 -20.71 31.64
CA HIS A 583 -7.26 -21.68 32.44
C HIS A 583 -7.81 -21.67 33.87
N HIS A 584 -8.01 -22.87 34.44
CA HIS A 584 -8.43 -23.05 35.83
C HIS A 584 -7.24 -23.08 36.76
#